data_AF-A0A7V8XSS6-F1
#
_entry.id   AF-A0A7V8XSS6-F1
#
_cell.length_a   1.000
_cell.length_b   1.000
_cell.length_c   1.000
_cell.angle_alpha   90.00
_cell.angle_beta   90.00
_cell.angle_gamma   90.00
#
_symmetry.space_group_name_H-M   'P 1'
#
loop_
_entity.id
_entity.type
_entity.pdbx_description
1 polymer ?
#
loop_
_entity_poly.entity_id
_entity_poly.type
_entity_poly.pdbx_seq_one_letter_code
_entity_poly.pdbx_strand_id
1 'polypeptide(L)'
;MKVPEENEENSEIPARAMITPGLSAPFRDEVRSFVGSTAWTFAKTYAATWPHEYVVQNPQNAPMILALARHIFEHGVDGRFHSQVRKYHHEDGKVYWFMNSVPEAAGLINRCDEAQTYQARLVAGTLPKR
;
A
#
# COMPACT_ATOMS: atom_id res chain seq x y z
N MET A 1 54.50 12.87 -16.19
CA MET A 1 53.57 12.73 -15.06
C MET A 1 52.57 11.66 -15.43
N LYS A 2 52.52 10.58 -14.65
CA LYS A 2 51.69 9.39 -14.90
C LYS A 2 50.36 9.61 -14.15
N VAL A 3 49.26 9.75 -14.87
CA VAL A 3 47.91 9.70 -14.29
C VAL A 3 47.56 8.23 -14.05
N PRO A 4 47.07 7.81 -12.87
CA PRO A 4 46.60 6.45 -12.68
C PRO A 4 45.18 6.30 -13.21
N GLU A 5 44.95 5.21 -13.94
CA GLU A 5 43.62 4.62 -14.18
C GLU A 5 43.02 4.19 -12.84
N GLU A 6 41.78 4.61 -12.58
CA GLU A 6 40.96 4.01 -11.54
C GLU A 6 39.78 3.26 -12.17
N ASN A 7 39.66 2.02 -11.72
CA ASN A 7 38.90 0.92 -12.27
C ASN A 7 37.38 1.14 -12.28
N GLU A 8 36.73 0.65 -13.35
CA GLU A 8 35.31 0.30 -13.38
C GLU A 8 35.02 -0.76 -12.31
N GLU A 9 34.32 -0.37 -11.25
CA GLU A 9 33.66 -1.33 -10.36
C GLU A 9 32.28 -1.65 -10.94
N ASN A 10 32.24 -2.76 -11.66
CA ASN A 10 31.03 -3.41 -12.16
C ASN A 10 30.19 -3.92 -10.97
N SER A 11 29.42 -3.03 -10.36
CA SER A 11 28.41 -3.37 -9.36
C SER A 11 27.18 -3.95 -10.08
N GLU A 12 27.19 -5.25 -10.34
CA GLU A 12 25.97 -6.00 -10.62
C GLU A 12 24.95 -5.74 -9.50
N ILE A 13 23.91 -4.97 -9.80
CA ILE A 13 22.77 -4.82 -8.90
C ILE A 13 22.11 -6.20 -8.82
N PRO A 14 22.09 -6.88 -7.65
CA PRO A 14 21.46 -8.18 -7.58
C PRO A 14 19.96 -8.02 -7.80
N ALA A 15 19.44 -8.75 -8.79
CA ALA A 15 18.03 -8.93 -9.05
C ALA A 15 17.36 -9.71 -7.91
N ARG A 16 17.18 -9.04 -6.77
CA ARG A 16 16.36 -9.44 -5.62
C ARG A 16 16.32 -8.27 -4.65
N ALA A 17 15.62 -7.20 -5.04
CA ALA A 17 14.97 -6.36 -4.06
C ALA A 17 13.86 -7.22 -3.42
N MET A 18 14.26 -8.05 -2.45
CA MET A 18 13.33 -8.69 -1.55
C MET A 18 12.63 -7.55 -0.82
N ILE A 19 11.34 -7.38 -1.09
CA ILE A 19 10.45 -6.61 -0.22
C ILE A 19 10.60 -7.25 1.16
N THR A 20 11.28 -6.57 2.08
CA THR A 20 11.44 -7.07 3.44
C THR A 20 10.05 -7.04 4.09
N PRO A 21 9.44 -8.20 4.41
CA PRO A 21 8.21 -8.18 5.20
C PRO A 21 8.61 -7.73 6.59
N GLY A 22 8.19 -6.54 7.01
CA GLY A 22 8.43 -6.05 8.37
C GLY A 22 8.82 -4.58 8.55
N LEU A 23 8.83 -3.74 7.50
CA LEU A 23 9.22 -2.33 7.68
C LEU A 23 8.12 -1.41 8.22
N SER A 24 6.86 -1.85 8.24
CA SER A 24 5.76 -1.03 8.76
C SER A 24 5.42 -1.43 10.20
N ALA A 25 5.27 -0.44 11.07
CA ALA A 25 4.81 -0.66 12.44
C ALA A 25 3.40 -1.27 12.42
N PRO A 26 3.11 -2.30 13.24
CA PRO A 26 1.79 -2.92 13.26
C PRO A 26 0.72 -1.94 13.74
N PHE A 27 -0.52 -2.14 13.34
CA PHE A 27 -1.65 -1.37 13.86
C PHE A 27 -1.69 -1.42 15.38
N ARG A 28 -1.94 -0.24 15.97
CA ARG A 28 -2.38 -0.11 17.36
C ARG A 28 -3.70 -0.87 17.55
N ASP A 29 -3.94 -1.37 18.76
CA ASP A 29 -5.05 -2.30 19.05
C ASP A 29 -6.42 -1.76 18.66
N GLU A 30 -6.66 -0.45 18.83
CA GLU A 30 -7.89 0.21 18.44
C GLU A 30 -8.09 0.26 16.92
N VAL A 31 -7.02 0.47 16.15
CA VAL A 31 -7.06 0.45 14.68
C VAL A 31 -7.28 -0.98 14.20
N ARG A 32 -6.57 -1.94 14.79
CA ARG A 32 -6.76 -3.38 14.51
C ARG A 32 -8.21 -3.82 14.79
N SER A 33 -8.75 -3.41 15.94
CA SER A 33 -10.14 -3.70 16.33
C SER A 33 -11.14 -3.06 15.37
N PHE A 34 -10.90 -1.81 14.95
CA PHE A 34 -11.73 -1.14 13.95
C PHE A 34 -11.71 -1.86 12.60
N VAL A 35 -10.52 -2.22 12.11
CA VAL A 35 -10.35 -2.92 10.82
C VAL A 35 -11.05 -4.27 10.83
N GLY A 36 -10.95 -5.02 11.92
CA GLY A 36 -11.55 -6.36 12.07
C GLY A 36 -13.07 -6.34 12.27
N SER A 37 -13.62 -5.29 12.88
CA SER A 37 -15.07 -5.18 13.16
C SER A 37 -15.85 -4.38 12.10
N THR A 38 -15.16 -3.59 11.28
CA THR A 38 -15.79 -2.76 10.24
C THR A 38 -16.40 -3.61 9.14
N ALA A 39 -17.60 -3.24 8.70
CA ALA A 39 -18.19 -3.75 7.47
C ALA A 39 -17.54 -3.07 6.26
N TRP A 40 -16.80 -3.87 5.47
CA TRP A 40 -16.15 -3.40 4.25
C TRP A 40 -17.08 -3.56 3.05
N THR A 41 -17.08 -2.57 2.16
CA THR A 41 -17.87 -2.57 0.93
C THR A 41 -17.00 -3.01 -0.23
N PHE A 42 -17.37 -4.09 -0.90
CA PHE A 42 -16.66 -4.54 -2.11
C PHE A 42 -16.94 -3.60 -3.30
N ALA A 43 -15.87 -3.13 -3.96
CA ALA A 43 -15.95 -2.22 -5.09
C ALA A 43 -16.27 -2.96 -6.40
N LYS A 44 -17.56 -3.27 -6.61
CA LYS A 44 -18.05 -4.07 -7.75
C LYS A 44 -17.54 -3.57 -9.12
N THR A 45 -17.45 -2.26 -9.32
CA THR A 45 -16.97 -1.65 -10.58
C THR A 45 -15.55 -2.07 -10.95
N TYR A 46 -14.73 -2.45 -9.97
CA TYR A 46 -13.33 -2.86 -10.17
C TYR A 46 -13.12 -4.36 -10.02
N ALA A 47 -14.18 -5.17 -9.84
CA ALA A 47 -14.07 -6.60 -9.54
C ALA A 47 -13.22 -7.38 -10.57
N ALA A 48 -13.34 -7.04 -11.86
CA ALA A 48 -12.63 -7.70 -12.94
C ALA A 48 -11.18 -7.22 -13.14
N THR A 49 -10.82 -6.06 -12.59
CA THR A 49 -9.51 -5.41 -12.83
C THR A 49 -8.71 -5.33 -11.55
N TRP A 50 -9.20 -4.53 -10.60
CA TRP A 50 -8.54 -4.21 -9.35
C TRP A 50 -9.48 -4.49 -8.18
N PRO A 51 -9.76 -5.78 -7.86
CA PRO A 51 -10.70 -6.12 -6.80
C PRO A 51 -10.19 -5.59 -5.46
N HIS A 52 -11.01 -4.77 -4.83
CA HIS A 52 -10.72 -4.18 -3.52
C HIS A 52 -12.02 -3.91 -2.77
N GLU A 53 -11.88 -3.63 -1.49
CA GLU A 53 -12.95 -3.19 -0.62
C GLU A 53 -12.63 -1.81 -0.07
N TYR A 54 -13.65 -1.11 0.44
CA TYR A 54 -13.47 0.18 1.08
C TYR A 54 -14.43 0.36 2.25
N VAL A 55 -14.07 1.28 3.15
CA VAL A 55 -14.96 1.83 4.16
C VAL A 55 -15.00 3.35 3.98
N VAL A 56 -16.23 3.90 3.93
CA VAL A 56 -16.45 5.34 3.82
C VAL A 56 -16.55 5.94 5.22
N GLN A 57 -16.02 7.15 5.36
CA GLN A 57 -16.17 7.93 6.58
C GLN A 57 -17.63 8.31 6.83
N ASN A 58 -18.05 8.21 8.09
CA ASN A 58 -19.28 8.73 8.62
C ASN A 58 -19.02 9.31 10.03
N PRO A 59 -20.00 10.01 10.64
CA PRO A 59 -19.80 10.61 11.96
C PRO A 59 -19.40 9.62 13.06
N GLN A 60 -19.78 8.34 12.96
CA GLN A 60 -19.50 7.31 13.96
C GLN A 60 -18.08 6.76 13.85
N ASN A 61 -17.53 6.66 12.64
CA ASN A 61 -16.19 6.07 12.40
C ASN A 61 -15.11 7.11 12.07
N ALA A 62 -15.43 8.39 11.94
CA ALA A 62 -14.49 9.42 11.51
C ALA A 62 -13.17 9.45 12.32
N PRO A 63 -13.17 9.32 13.67
CA PRO A 63 -11.91 9.25 14.41
C PRO A 63 -11.05 8.04 14.02
N MET A 64 -11.66 6.90 13.69
CA MET A 64 -10.94 5.68 13.32
C MET A 64 -10.47 5.68 11.86
N ILE A 65 -11.23 6.30 10.96
CA ILE A 65 -10.75 6.59 9.60
C ILE A 65 -9.50 7.47 9.66
N LEU A 66 -9.53 8.54 10.46
CA LEU A 66 -8.36 9.42 10.61
C LEU A 66 -7.17 8.69 11.24
N ALA A 67 -7.39 7.91 12.30
CA ALA A 67 -6.32 7.14 12.94
C ALA A 67 -5.68 6.13 11.98
N LEU A 68 -6.49 5.41 11.19
CA LEU A 68 -6.00 4.49 10.18
C LEU A 68 -5.26 5.22 9.06
N ALA A 69 -5.79 6.35 8.57
CA ALA A 69 -5.12 7.17 7.57
C ALA A 69 -3.76 7.69 8.04
N ARG A 70 -3.66 8.16 9.30
CA ARG A 70 -2.40 8.58 9.91
C ARG A 70 -1.41 7.43 10.01
N HIS A 71 -1.86 6.27 10.47
CA HIS A 71 -1.02 5.07 10.52
C HIS A 71 -0.45 4.72 9.14
N ILE A 72 -1.29 4.70 8.10
CA ILE A 72 -0.86 4.45 6.72
C ILE A 72 0.11 5.54 6.24
N PHE A 73 -0.13 6.81 6.59
CA PHE A 73 0.71 7.91 6.18
C PHE A 73 2.11 7.85 6.81
N GLU A 74 2.17 7.53 8.10
CA GLU A 74 3.40 7.50 8.91
C GLU A 74 4.23 6.23 8.68
N HIS A 75 3.58 5.07 8.53
CA HIS A 75 4.25 3.78 8.50
C HIS A 75 4.15 3.06 7.14
N GLY A 76 3.30 3.55 6.24
CA GLY A 76 3.15 2.99 4.91
C GLY A 76 4.39 3.19 4.04
N VAL A 77 4.58 2.25 3.13
CA VAL A 77 5.62 2.29 2.11
C VAL A 77 5.07 2.89 0.81
N ASP A 78 5.93 3.57 0.07
CA ASP A 78 5.55 4.08 -1.24
C ASP A 78 5.39 2.91 -2.22
N GLY A 79 4.25 2.83 -2.87
CA GLY A 79 3.96 1.86 -3.91
C GLY A 79 3.36 2.54 -5.13
N ARG A 80 3.45 1.85 -6.28
CA ARG A 80 2.88 2.34 -7.54
C ARG A 80 1.51 1.75 -7.79
N PHE A 81 0.64 2.57 -8.36
CA PHE A 81 -0.53 2.14 -9.10
C PHE A 81 -0.51 2.83 -10.47
N HIS A 82 -0.11 2.08 -11.50
CA HIS A 82 0.32 2.66 -12.78
C HIS A 82 1.39 3.74 -12.57
N SER A 83 1.15 4.98 -13.01
CA SER A 83 2.06 6.12 -12.85
C SER A 83 1.92 6.85 -11.51
N GLN A 84 0.94 6.48 -10.69
CA GLN A 84 0.67 7.18 -9.43
C GLN A 84 1.44 6.50 -8.28
N VAL A 85 2.05 7.31 -7.42
CA VAL A 85 2.67 6.85 -6.17
C VAL A 85 1.71 7.10 -5.01
N ARG A 86 1.57 6.12 -4.12
CA ARG A 86 0.70 6.16 -2.94
C ARG A 86 1.37 5.48 -1.76
N LYS A 87 0.97 5.85 -0.54
CA LYS A 87 1.32 5.14 0.69
C LYS A 87 0.45 3.89 0.85
N TYR A 88 1.10 2.75 1.07
CA TYR A 88 0.46 1.46 1.31
C TYR A 88 0.94 0.88 2.63
N HIS A 89 0.00 0.48 3.48
CA HIS A 89 0.31 -0.26 4.72
C HIS A 89 -0.03 -1.73 4.54
N HIS A 90 0.90 -2.62 4.89
CA HIS A 90 0.75 -4.07 4.79
C HIS A 90 0.51 -4.66 6.16
N GLU A 91 -0.58 -5.39 6.33
CA GLU A 91 -0.88 -6.09 7.58
C GLU A 91 -1.87 -7.23 7.37
N ASP A 92 -1.60 -8.38 7.99
CA ASP A 92 -2.51 -9.54 8.01
C ASP A 92 -3.01 -9.99 6.62
N GLY A 93 -2.10 -10.05 5.65
CA GLY A 93 -2.42 -10.46 4.27
C GLY A 93 -3.22 -9.42 3.47
N LYS A 94 -3.43 -8.23 4.03
CA LYS A 94 -4.12 -7.10 3.38
C LYS A 94 -3.19 -5.92 3.18
N VAL A 95 -3.53 -5.10 2.20
CA VAL A 95 -2.87 -3.83 1.91
C VAL A 95 -3.89 -2.71 1.98
N TYR A 96 -3.60 -1.67 2.76
CA TYR A 96 -4.49 -0.55 3.05
C TYR A 96 -3.95 0.76 2.46
N TRP A 97 -4.84 1.58 1.91
CA TRP A 97 -4.48 2.91 1.40
C TRP A 97 -5.66 3.88 1.43
N PHE A 98 -5.36 5.17 1.39
CA PHE A 98 -6.33 6.24 1.14
C PHE A 98 -5.92 7.07 -0.07
N MET A 99 -6.84 7.89 -0.58
CA MET A 99 -6.65 8.51 -1.89
C MET A 99 -5.94 9.88 -1.84
N ASN A 100 -6.02 10.56 -0.70
CA ASN A 100 -5.60 11.93 -0.50
C ASN A 100 -4.11 12.04 -0.12
N SER A 101 -3.55 13.24 -0.23
CA SER A 101 -2.14 13.51 0.11
C SER A 101 -1.88 13.70 1.60
N VAL A 102 -2.93 13.96 2.40
CA VAL A 102 -2.85 14.15 3.86
C VAL A 102 -3.97 13.36 4.54
N PRO A 103 -3.74 12.81 5.75
CA PRO A 103 -4.69 11.92 6.39
C PRO A 103 -6.00 12.62 6.82
N GLU A 104 -5.96 13.92 7.15
CA GLU A 104 -7.15 14.72 7.51
C GLU A 104 -8.17 14.84 6.37
N ALA A 105 -7.74 14.65 5.13
CA ALA A 105 -8.61 14.70 3.95
C ALA A 105 -9.19 13.31 3.59
N ALA A 106 -8.89 12.26 4.36
CA ALA A 106 -9.35 10.91 4.07
C ALA A 106 -10.88 10.79 4.27
N GLY A 107 -11.61 10.66 3.16
CA GLY A 107 -13.05 10.35 3.16
C GLY A 107 -13.36 8.85 3.12
N LEU A 108 -12.36 8.02 2.82
CA LEU A 108 -12.46 6.56 2.79
C LEU A 108 -11.08 5.91 2.95
N ILE A 109 -11.08 4.66 3.41
CA ILE A 109 -9.93 3.76 3.35
C ILE A 109 -10.27 2.60 2.43
N ASN A 110 -9.34 2.23 1.56
CA ASN A 110 -9.43 1.04 0.72
C ASN A 110 -8.56 -0.07 1.30
N ARG A 111 -8.89 -1.32 0.96
CA ARG A 111 -8.02 -2.47 1.16
C ARG A 111 -8.13 -3.51 0.04
N CYS A 112 -7.08 -4.27 -0.19
CA CYS A 112 -7.11 -5.47 -1.03
C CYS A 112 -6.20 -6.56 -0.45
N ASP A 113 -6.24 -7.77 -1.00
CA ASP A 113 -5.24 -8.80 -0.66
C ASP A 113 -3.88 -8.41 -1.23
N GLU A 114 -2.78 -8.84 -0.60
CA GLU A 114 -1.42 -8.51 -1.06
C GLU A 114 -1.17 -8.93 -2.53
N ALA A 115 -1.73 -10.06 -2.94
CA ALA A 115 -1.65 -10.58 -4.30
C ALA A 115 -2.37 -9.69 -5.34
N GLN A 116 -3.24 -8.78 -4.89
CA GLN A 116 -4.02 -7.88 -5.74
C GLN A 116 -3.39 -6.49 -5.89
N THR A 117 -2.24 -6.24 -5.25
CA THR A 117 -1.48 -5.00 -5.50
C THR A 117 -0.97 -4.95 -6.93
N TYR A 118 -0.74 -3.73 -7.43
CA TYR A 118 -0.16 -3.53 -8.76
C TYR A 118 1.18 -4.24 -8.92
N GLN A 119 2.08 -4.11 -7.93
CA GLN A 119 3.40 -4.72 -7.98
C GLN A 119 3.31 -6.25 -7.96
N ALA A 120 2.46 -6.85 -7.12
CA ALA A 120 2.29 -8.31 -7.10
C ALA A 120 1.76 -8.83 -8.44
N ARG A 121 0.74 -8.18 -9.00
CA ARG A 121 0.19 -8.54 -10.32
C ARG A 121 1.17 -8.31 -11.46
N LEU A 122 2.01 -7.28 -11.38
CA LEU A 122 3.09 -7.04 -12.34
C LEU A 122 4.11 -8.19 -12.32
N VAL A 123 4.59 -8.57 -11.14
CA VAL A 123 5.53 -9.69 -10.97
C VAL A 123 4.92 -11.01 -11.44
N ALA A 124 3.63 -11.22 -11.16
CA ALA A 124 2.92 -12.43 -11.58
C ALA A 124 2.50 -12.44 -13.06
N GLY A 125 2.65 -11.34 -13.81
CA GLY A 125 2.19 -11.23 -15.18
C GLY A 125 0.65 -11.22 -15.33
N THR A 126 -0.08 -10.83 -14.28
CA THR A 126 -1.54 -10.86 -14.19
C THR A 126 -2.18 -9.46 -14.15
N LEU A 127 -1.48 -8.46 -14.68
CA LEU A 127 -2.06 -7.13 -14.86
C LEU A 127 -3.31 -7.23 -15.76
N PRO A 128 -4.42 -6.56 -15.40
CA PRO A 128 -5.60 -6.51 -16.25
C PRO A 128 -5.26 -5.92 -17.63
N LYS A 129 -5.89 -6.45 -18.68
CA LYS A 129 -5.84 -5.84 -20.00
C LYS A 129 -6.55 -4.49 -19.94
N ARG A 130 -6.02 -3.50 -20.67
CA ARG A 130 -6.66 -2.20 -20.86
C ARG A 130 -7.90 -2.31 -21.73
#